data_AF-A0A933N6L0-F1
#
_entry.id   AF-A0A933N6L0-F1
#
_cell.length_a   1.000
_cell.length_b   1.000
_cell.length_c   1.000
_cell.angle_alpha   90.00
_cell.angle_beta   90.00
_cell.angle_gamma   90.00
#
_symmetry.space_group_name_H-M   'P 1'
#
loop_
_entity.id
_entity.type
_entity.pdbx_description
1 polymer ?
#
loop_
_entity_poly.entity_id
_entity_poly.type
_entity_poly.pdbx_seq_one_letter_code
_entity_poly.pdbx_strand_id
1 'polypeptide(L)'
;MDFGPDRLTLLKDLGATLARDLHPKRILDLLKPHEIQNDKGRRISLTHATVDHIVPEAGFGWTGVDNLVVACQFCNQGRAIYRRDNEAISTVIASSAMACPSWKPHSMPRQIGIVAALLSKRRCDRCEASADRAELTILLGEERTDLRWLTPWNAQVLCYDCLPD
;
A
#
# COMPACT_ATOMS: atom_id res chain seq x y z
N MET A 1 -7.07 15.30 0.16
CA MET A 1 -5.64 15.59 -0.07
C MET A 1 -5.56 17.04 -0.45
N ASP A 2 -4.81 17.86 0.27
CA ASP A 2 -4.59 19.24 -0.17
C ASP A 2 -3.23 19.31 -0.87
N PHE A 3 -3.17 18.72 -2.07
CA PHE A 3 -2.23 19.26 -3.03
C PHE A 3 -2.76 20.66 -3.31
N GLY A 4 -2.22 21.66 -2.62
CA GLY A 4 -2.56 23.04 -2.91
C GLY A 4 -2.49 23.29 -4.43
N PRO A 5 -3.28 24.21 -4.96
CA PRO A 5 -3.49 24.40 -6.41
C PRO A 5 -2.18 24.45 -7.21
N ASP A 6 -1.11 25.00 -6.63
CA ASP A 6 0.22 25.09 -7.23
C ASP A 6 0.86 23.72 -7.48
N ARG A 7 0.71 22.77 -6.54
CA ARG A 7 1.28 21.41 -6.67
C ARG A 7 0.51 20.57 -7.69
N LEU A 8 -0.81 20.75 -7.76
CA LEU A 8 -1.63 20.13 -8.80
C LEU A 8 -1.25 20.63 -10.20
N THR A 9 -0.93 21.92 -10.31
CA THR A 9 -0.48 22.53 -11.56
C THR A 9 0.87 21.96 -11.98
N LEU A 10 1.84 21.92 -11.06
CA LEU A 10 3.16 21.32 -11.32
C LEU A 10 3.08 19.86 -11.79
N LEU A 11 2.22 19.03 -11.17
CA LEU A 11 2.03 17.64 -11.59
C LEU A 11 1.47 17.54 -13.03
N LYS A 12 0.53 18.43 -13.39
CA LYS A 12 0.02 18.50 -14.76
C LYS A 12 1.09 18.94 -15.75
N ASP A 13 1.92 19.92 -15.39
CA ASP A 13 3.01 20.42 -16.24
C ASP A 13 4.08 19.35 -16.49
N LEU A 14 4.27 18.44 -15.53
CA LEU A 14 5.13 17.26 -15.66
C LEU A 14 4.48 16.12 -16.48
N GLY A 15 3.27 16.32 -17.00
CA GLY A 15 2.52 15.29 -17.74
C GLY A 15 1.97 14.17 -16.86
N ALA A 16 2.00 14.31 -15.54
CA ALA A 16 1.46 13.30 -14.64
C ALA A 16 -0.08 13.33 -14.68
N THR A 17 -0.68 12.16 -14.84
CA THR A 17 -2.13 12.00 -14.75
C THR A 17 -2.47 11.37 -13.40
N LEU A 18 -3.18 12.12 -12.55
CA LEU A 18 -3.68 11.59 -11.28
C LEU A 18 -5.00 10.84 -11.51
N ALA A 19 -5.12 9.67 -10.88
CA ALA A 19 -6.41 8.99 -10.79
C ALA A 19 -7.42 9.91 -10.07
N ARG A 20 -8.58 10.14 -10.71
CA ARG A 20 -9.67 10.94 -10.15
C ARG A 20 -10.60 10.11 -9.27
N ASP A 21 -10.73 8.84 -9.62
CA ASP A 21 -11.64 7.89 -9.02
C ASP A 21 -10.87 6.67 -8.51
N LEU A 22 -11.38 6.07 -7.44
CA LEU A 22 -10.88 4.78 -6.98
C LEU A 22 -11.47 3.67 -7.85
N HIS A 23 -10.65 2.69 -8.19
CA HIS A 23 -11.14 1.49 -8.87
C HIS A 23 -12.25 0.82 -8.02
N PRO A 24 -13.37 0.33 -8.57
CA PRO A 24 -14.44 -0.27 -7.78
C PRO A 24 -13.97 -1.42 -6.87
N LYS A 25 -13.12 -2.30 -7.39
CA LYS A 25 -12.49 -3.39 -6.63
C LYS A 25 -11.54 -2.90 -5.52
N ARG A 26 -11.00 -1.67 -5.60
CA ARG A 26 -10.19 -1.03 -4.53
C ARG A 26 -11.05 -0.67 -3.31
N ILE A 27 -12.32 -0.34 -3.52
CA ILE A 27 -13.25 0.03 -2.44
C ILE A 27 -13.61 -1.20 -1.60
N LEU A 28 -13.75 -2.34 -2.26
CA LEU A 28 -14.10 -3.64 -1.68
C LEU A 28 -12.89 -4.44 -1.17
N ASP A 29 -11.68 -3.94 -1.38
CA ASP A 29 -10.44 -4.60 -0.98
C ASP A 29 -10.31 -4.63 0.55
N LEU A 30 -10.45 -5.82 1.13
CA LEU A 30 -10.34 -6.04 2.57
C LEU A 30 -8.88 -5.96 3.08
N LEU A 31 -7.90 -6.18 2.22
CA LEU A 31 -6.47 -6.13 2.58
C LEU A 31 -5.95 -4.72 2.60
N LYS A 32 -6.40 -3.93 1.64
CA LYS A 32 -6.12 -2.50 1.57
C LYS A 32 -7.46 -1.81 1.82
N PRO A 33 -7.92 -1.56 3.05
CA PRO A 33 -9.13 -0.77 3.23
C PRO A 33 -8.96 0.65 2.69
N HIS A 34 -10.03 1.23 2.14
CA HIS A 34 -10.01 2.62 1.68
C HIS A 34 -10.23 3.61 2.84
N GLU A 35 -10.95 3.19 3.88
CA GLU A 35 -11.21 3.94 5.11
C GLU A 35 -11.11 3.02 6.34
N ILE A 36 -10.62 3.58 7.44
CA ILE A 36 -10.63 2.94 8.76
C ILE A 36 -11.20 3.88 9.81
N GLN A 37 -11.67 3.32 10.93
CA GLN A 37 -12.05 4.08 12.10
C GLN A 37 -10.87 4.13 13.08
N ASN A 38 -10.47 5.32 13.53
CA ASN A 38 -9.42 5.47 14.54
C ASN A 38 -9.95 5.20 15.96
N ASP A 39 -9.05 5.19 16.94
CA ASP A 39 -9.38 4.96 18.36
C ASP A 39 -10.38 5.99 18.94
N LYS A 40 -10.52 7.15 18.28
CA LYS A 40 -11.48 8.21 18.63
C LYS A 40 -12.80 8.10 17.87
N GLY A 41 -13.02 7.00 17.15
CA GLY A 41 -14.23 6.76 16.38
C GLY A 41 -14.32 7.55 15.05
N ARG A 42 -13.29 8.28 14.64
CA ARG A 42 -13.30 9.08 13.40
C ARG A 42 -12.89 8.24 12.21
N ARG A 43 -13.57 8.44 11.07
CA ARG A 43 -13.19 7.84 9.79
C ARG A 43 -11.98 8.54 9.20
N ILE A 44 -10.99 7.77 8.77
CA ILE A 44 -9.77 8.23 8.11
C ILE A 44 -9.65 7.49 6.79
N SER A 45 -9.56 8.23 5.68
CA SER A 45 -9.27 7.67 4.36
C SER A 45 -7.79 7.32 4.26
N LEU A 46 -7.48 6.08 3.87
CA LEU A 46 -6.11 5.59 3.65
C LEU A 46 -5.65 5.68 2.18
N THR A 47 -6.53 6.13 1.29
CA THR A 47 -6.24 6.26 -0.15
C THR A 47 -5.75 7.64 -0.55
N HIS A 48 -5.85 8.64 0.33
CA HIS A 48 -5.29 9.95 0.04
C HIS A 48 -3.77 9.85 -0.09
N ALA A 49 -3.19 10.58 -1.03
CA ALA A 49 -1.75 10.61 -1.18
C ALA A 49 -1.09 11.50 -0.13
N THR A 50 0.12 11.09 0.19
CA THR A 50 0.98 11.61 1.22
C THR A 50 2.38 11.69 0.63
N VAL A 51 3.22 12.54 1.20
CA VAL A 51 4.64 12.57 0.85
C VAL A 51 5.35 11.56 1.74
N ASP A 52 6.11 10.66 1.12
CA ASP A 52 6.95 9.67 1.78
C ASP A 52 8.41 9.90 1.42
N HIS A 53 9.33 9.54 2.32
CA HIS A 53 10.76 9.60 2.07
C HIS A 53 11.27 8.25 1.55
N ILE A 54 11.96 8.22 0.41
CA ILE A 54 12.57 7.00 -0.17
C ILE A 54 13.62 6.39 0.78
N VAL A 55 14.33 7.21 1.53
CA VAL A 55 15.08 6.79 2.71
C VAL A 55 14.38 7.45 3.89
N PRO A 56 13.82 6.68 4.84
CA PRO A 56 13.09 7.25 5.97
C PRO A 56 13.95 8.26 6.75
N GLU A 57 13.35 9.36 7.20
CA GLU A 57 14.04 10.38 8.02
C GLU A 57 14.62 9.79 9.32
N ALA A 58 13.87 8.87 9.96
CA ALA A 58 14.36 8.12 11.11
C ALA A 58 15.60 7.25 10.82
N GLY A 59 15.84 6.93 9.54
CA GLY A 59 17.03 6.27 9.02
C GLY A 59 18.06 7.25 8.43
N PHE A 60 18.02 8.51 8.84
CA PHE A 60 18.87 9.61 8.33
C PHE A 60 18.66 9.94 6.85
N GLY A 61 17.46 9.73 6.32
CA GLY A 61 17.07 10.24 5.00
C GLY A 61 17.05 11.78 4.97
N TRP A 62 17.42 12.35 3.82
CA TRP A 62 17.41 13.80 3.62
C TRP A 62 16.06 14.30 3.10
N THR A 63 15.76 15.58 3.28
CA THR A 63 14.48 16.21 2.87
C THR A 63 14.48 16.76 1.43
N GLY A 64 15.51 16.41 0.66
CA GLY A 64 15.63 16.82 -0.74
C GLY A 64 14.56 16.16 -1.61
N VAL A 65 14.12 16.85 -2.67
CA VAL A 65 13.05 16.39 -3.57
C VAL A 65 13.37 15.03 -4.21
N ASP A 66 14.65 14.72 -4.39
CA ASP A 66 15.16 13.45 -4.90
C ASP A 66 14.95 12.27 -3.93
N ASN A 67 14.70 12.54 -2.65
CA ASN A 67 14.33 11.55 -1.64
C ASN A 67 12.83 11.54 -1.34
N LEU A 68 12.01 12.32 -2.04
CA LEU A 68 10.57 12.40 -1.79
C LEU A 68 9.79 11.69 -2.89
N VAL A 69 8.77 10.94 -2.47
CA VAL A 69 7.83 10.28 -3.38
C VAL A 69 6.41 10.51 -2.91
N VAL A 70 5.46 10.51 -3.84
CA VAL A 70 4.03 10.54 -3.54
C VAL A 70 3.54 9.10 -3.41
N ALA A 71 2.97 8.76 -2.26
CA ALA A 71 2.38 7.44 -1.99
C ALA A 71 1.02 7.58 -1.31
N CYS A 72 0.11 6.62 -1.49
CA CYS A 72 -1.12 6.61 -0.70
C CYS A 72 -0.80 6.40 0.79
N GLN A 73 -1.64 6.94 1.67
CA GLN A 73 -1.41 6.86 3.12
C GLN A 73 -1.26 5.40 3.59
N PHE A 74 -2.02 4.46 3.00
CA PHE A 74 -1.88 3.03 3.29
C PHE A 74 -0.46 2.53 3.02
N CYS A 75 0.11 2.84 1.85
CA CYS A 75 1.45 2.40 1.49
C CYS A 75 2.53 3.07 2.34
N ASN A 76 2.40 4.38 2.57
CA ASN A 76 3.33 5.15 3.41
C ASN A 76 3.39 4.59 4.85
N GLN A 77 2.22 4.43 5.48
CA GLN A 77 2.13 3.83 6.81
C GLN A 77 2.70 2.41 6.85
N GLY A 78 2.34 1.55 5.90
CA GLY A 78 2.81 0.17 5.85
C GLY A 78 4.30 0.02 5.57
N ARG A 79 4.91 1.00 4.91
CA ARG A 79 6.36 1.05 4.76
C ARG A 79 7.06 1.41 6.06
N ALA A 80 6.40 2.19 6.91
CA ALA A 80 6.86 2.57 8.24
C ALA A 80 8.29 3.18 8.20
N ILE A 81 9.25 2.55 8.87
CA ILE A 81 10.65 2.98 8.92
C ILE A 81 11.56 2.17 7.98
N TYR A 82 10.99 1.31 7.14
CA TYR A 82 11.76 0.38 6.34
C TYR A 82 12.15 1.00 4.99
N ARG A 83 13.45 1.04 4.73
CA ARG A 83 13.99 1.39 3.42
C ARG A 83 13.83 0.22 2.45
N ARG A 84 14.02 -1.01 2.91
CA ARG A 84 14.00 -2.23 2.10
C ARG A 84 13.05 -3.27 2.70
N ASP A 85 12.45 -4.09 1.84
CA ASP A 85 11.48 -5.11 2.26
C ASP A 85 12.06 -6.13 3.26
N ASN A 86 13.36 -6.43 3.15
CA ASN A 86 14.04 -7.37 4.04
C ASN A 86 14.29 -6.80 5.45
N GLU A 87 14.25 -5.48 5.63
CA GLU A 87 14.32 -4.85 6.96
C GLU A 87 13.03 -5.11 7.75
N ALA A 88 11.92 -5.37 7.05
CA ALA A 88 10.63 -5.69 7.63
C ALA A 88 10.43 -7.20 7.89
N ILE A 89 11.42 -8.07 7.64
CA ILE A 89 11.22 -9.53 7.63
C ILE A 89 10.67 -10.09 8.95
N SER A 90 11.13 -9.58 10.10
CA SER A 90 10.64 -9.99 11.41
C SER A 90 9.16 -9.62 11.60
N THR A 91 8.80 -8.40 11.18
CA THR A 91 7.41 -7.91 11.23
C THR A 91 6.52 -8.66 10.24
N VAL A 92 7.02 -8.98 9.06
CA VAL A 92 6.34 -9.82 8.06
C VAL A 92 6.03 -11.19 8.67
N ILE A 93 7.02 -11.87 9.25
CA ILE A 93 6.82 -13.17 9.90
C ILE A 93 5.80 -13.06 11.03
N ALA A 94 5.95 -12.06 11.91
CA ALA A 94 5.00 -11.83 13.00
C ALA A 94 3.58 -11.59 12.49
N SER A 95 3.42 -10.77 11.44
CA SER A 95 2.13 -10.50 10.81
C SER A 95 1.48 -11.76 10.22
N SER A 96 2.31 -12.63 9.65
CA SER A 96 1.87 -13.90 9.05
C SER A 96 1.44 -14.93 10.10
N ALA A 97 2.01 -14.87 11.30
CA ALA A 97 1.67 -15.77 12.40
C ALA A 97 0.45 -15.31 13.22
N MET A 98 0.08 -14.03 13.13
CA MET A 98 -1.06 -13.47 13.85
C MET A 98 -2.39 -13.98 13.26
N ALA A 99 -3.12 -14.78 14.04
CA ALA A 99 -4.53 -15.08 13.80
C ALA A 99 -5.38 -13.84 14.13
N CYS A 100 -5.42 -12.85 13.23
CA CYS A 100 -6.37 -11.76 13.36
C CYS A 100 -7.75 -12.24 12.91
N PRO A 101 -8.81 -12.06 13.72
CA PRO A 101 -10.16 -12.32 13.29
C PRO A 101 -10.45 -11.58 11.98
N SER A 102 -11.17 -12.22 11.06
CA SER A 102 -11.52 -11.68 9.73
C SER A 102 -12.16 -10.29 9.77
N TRP A 103 -12.77 -9.91 10.89
CA TRP A 103 -13.44 -8.63 11.13
C TRP A 103 -12.53 -7.46 11.58
N LYS A 104 -11.25 -7.71 11.88
CA LYS A 104 -10.23 -6.66 12.08
C LYS A 104 -9.04 -6.86 11.13
N PRO A 105 -9.24 -6.68 9.81
CA PRO A 105 -8.19 -6.92 8.82
C PRO A 105 -7.06 -5.88 8.89
N HIS A 106 -7.33 -4.72 9.51
CA HIS A 106 -6.37 -3.63 9.61
C HIS A 106 -5.63 -3.64 10.95
N SER A 107 -4.37 -4.06 10.91
CA SER A 107 -3.39 -3.85 11.98
C SER A 107 -2.07 -3.42 11.37
N MET A 108 -1.27 -2.65 12.10
CA MET A 108 0.01 -2.14 11.61
C MET A 108 0.94 -3.27 11.11
N PRO A 109 1.12 -4.40 11.83
CA PRO A 109 1.96 -5.50 11.32
C PRO A 109 1.45 -6.07 10.00
N ARG A 110 0.14 -6.19 9.83
CA ARG A 110 -0.46 -6.74 8.61
C ARG A 110 -0.35 -5.78 7.42
N GLN A 111 -0.55 -4.50 7.67
CA GLN A 111 -0.32 -3.46 6.69
C GLN A 111 1.14 -3.48 6.20
N ILE A 112 2.11 -3.66 7.12
CA ILE A 112 3.53 -3.85 6.77
C ILE A 112 3.72 -5.09 5.90
N GLY A 113 3.13 -6.24 6.28
CA GLY A 113 3.21 -7.47 5.50
C GLY A 113 2.67 -7.35 4.08
N ILE A 114 1.53 -6.67 3.92
CA ILE A 114 0.91 -6.40 2.61
C ILE A 114 1.81 -5.48 1.78
N VAL A 115 2.27 -4.37 2.35
CA VAL A 115 3.13 -3.43 1.62
C VAL A 115 4.46 -4.07 1.22
N ALA A 116 5.08 -4.84 2.11
CA ALA A 116 6.31 -5.58 1.79
C ALA A 116 6.11 -6.57 0.62
N ALA A 117 4.96 -7.25 0.57
CA ALA A 117 4.64 -8.14 -0.55
C ALA A 117 4.49 -7.38 -1.87
N LEU A 118 3.80 -6.24 -1.87
CA LEU A 118 3.65 -5.39 -3.04
C LEU A 118 4.98 -4.82 -3.53
N LEU A 119 5.84 -4.36 -2.62
CA LEU A 119 7.15 -3.79 -2.92
C LEU A 119 8.16 -4.82 -3.42
N SER A 120 8.04 -6.08 -2.99
CA SER A 120 8.89 -7.18 -3.45
C SER A 120 8.65 -7.53 -4.92
N LYS A 121 7.41 -7.43 -5.39
CA LYS A 121 7.02 -7.77 -6.78
C LYS A 121 7.04 -6.57 -7.72
N ARG A 122 6.60 -5.39 -7.25
CA ARG A 122 6.50 -4.10 -7.99
C ARG A 122 5.64 -4.07 -9.25
N ARG A 123 5.19 -5.24 -9.73
CA ARG A 123 4.42 -5.43 -10.96
C ARG A 123 3.30 -6.44 -10.73
N CYS A 124 2.27 -6.33 -11.54
CA CYS A 124 1.22 -7.34 -11.64
C CYS A 124 1.79 -8.66 -12.19
N ASP A 125 1.58 -9.77 -11.50
CA ASP A 125 2.00 -11.12 -11.91
C ASP A 125 1.27 -11.59 -13.20
N ARG A 126 0.19 -10.92 -13.63
CA ARG A 126 -0.60 -11.30 -14.83
C ARG A 126 -0.31 -10.43 -16.06
N CYS A 127 -0.36 -9.10 -15.92
CA CYS A 127 -0.21 -8.17 -17.05
C CYS A 127 1.09 -7.35 -17.00
N GLU A 128 1.94 -7.60 -16.01
CA GLU A 128 3.22 -6.90 -15.79
C GLU A 128 3.12 -5.38 -15.55
N ALA A 129 1.91 -4.83 -15.45
CA ALA A 129 1.70 -3.42 -15.12
C ALA A 129 2.39 -3.08 -13.79
N SER A 130 3.23 -2.06 -13.81
CA SER A 130 3.93 -1.53 -12.65
C SER A 130 3.04 -0.58 -11.84
N ALA A 131 3.44 -0.33 -10.59
CA ALA A 131 2.66 0.47 -9.63
C ALA A 131 2.46 1.95 -10.03
N ASP A 132 3.25 2.47 -10.97
CA ASP A 132 3.10 3.79 -11.59
C ASP A 132 1.97 3.83 -12.64
N ARG A 133 1.57 2.68 -13.18
CA ARG A 133 0.54 2.56 -14.23
C ARG A 133 -0.79 2.01 -13.72
N ALA A 134 -0.75 1.09 -12.76
CA ALA A 134 -1.94 0.47 -12.20
C ALA A 134 -1.76 0.25 -10.70
N GLU A 135 -2.83 0.47 -9.94
CA GLU A 135 -2.80 0.19 -8.51
C GLU A 135 -2.77 -1.34 -8.29
N LEU A 136 -1.78 -1.79 -7.51
CA LEU A 136 -1.57 -3.20 -7.20
C LEU A 136 -2.23 -3.60 -5.88
N THR A 137 -2.67 -4.84 -5.81
CA THR A 137 -3.15 -5.52 -4.61
C THR A 137 -2.68 -6.97 -4.57
N ILE A 138 -3.08 -7.69 -3.52
CA ILE A 138 -2.77 -9.09 -3.30
C ILE A 138 -4.04 -9.90 -3.51
N LEU A 139 -3.97 -10.92 -4.38
CA LEU A 139 -5.00 -11.94 -4.47
C LEU A 139 -4.72 -13.02 -3.42
N LEU A 140 -5.67 -13.24 -2.52
CA LEU A 140 -5.72 -14.45 -1.72
C LEU A 140 -6.38 -15.53 -2.58
N GLY A 141 -5.78 -16.71 -2.64
CA GLY A 141 -6.40 -17.84 -3.35
C GLY A 141 -7.80 -18.12 -2.80
N GLU A 142 -8.68 -18.68 -3.64
CA GLU A 142 -10.13 -18.87 -3.35
C GLU A 142 -10.43 -19.57 -2.01
N GLU A 143 -9.51 -20.41 -1.51
CA GLU A 143 -9.64 -21.11 -0.23
C GLU A 143 -9.07 -20.35 0.99
N ARG A 144 -8.38 -19.23 0.77
CA ARG A 144 -7.67 -18.47 1.81
C ARG A 144 -8.47 -17.24 2.24
N THR A 145 -9.51 -17.46 3.03
CA THR A 145 -10.07 -16.39 3.91
C THR A 145 -9.14 -16.06 5.07
N ASP A 146 -8.13 -16.91 5.25
CA ASP A 146 -7.15 -16.83 6.31
C ASP A 146 -5.85 -16.18 5.81
N LEU A 147 -5.49 -15.08 6.44
CA LEU A 147 -4.26 -14.35 6.17
C LEU A 147 -3.08 -14.85 6.99
N ARG A 148 -3.29 -15.92 7.76
CA ARG A 148 -2.19 -16.72 8.28
C ARG A 148 -1.28 -17.12 7.12
N TRP A 149 0.00 -16.92 7.33
CA TRP A 149 1.07 -17.21 6.37
C TRP A 149 1.14 -16.27 5.15
N LEU A 150 0.44 -15.13 5.10
CA LEU A 150 0.71 -14.14 4.05
C LEU A 150 2.15 -13.63 4.19
N THR A 151 2.96 -13.88 3.17
CA THR A 151 4.35 -13.43 3.07
C THR A 151 4.64 -12.89 1.67
N PRO A 152 5.66 -12.04 1.48
CA PRO A 152 6.05 -11.55 0.16
C PRO A 152 6.31 -12.66 -0.87
N TRP A 153 6.79 -13.83 -0.42
CA TRP A 153 7.20 -14.92 -1.30
C TRP A 153 6.06 -15.81 -1.76
N ASN A 154 4.91 -15.77 -1.08
CA ASN A 154 3.72 -16.55 -1.44
C ASN A 154 2.51 -15.69 -1.82
N ALA A 155 2.65 -14.36 -1.80
CA ALA A 155 1.65 -13.43 -2.26
C ALA A 155 1.61 -13.41 -3.79
N GLN A 156 0.40 -13.51 -4.35
CA GLN A 156 0.15 -13.21 -5.75
C GLN A 156 -0.24 -11.73 -5.85
N VAL A 157 0.55 -10.94 -6.57
CA VAL A 157 0.34 -9.50 -6.73
C VAL A 157 -0.33 -9.25 -8.07
N LEU A 158 -1.50 -8.61 -8.06
CA LEU A 158 -2.28 -8.29 -9.27
C LEU A 158 -2.66 -6.81 -9.28
N CYS A 159 -2.83 -6.23 -10.47
CA CYS A 159 -3.58 -4.98 -10.57
C CYS A 159 -5.09 -5.25 -10.44
N TYR A 160 -5.86 -4.23 -10.07
CA TYR A 160 -7.31 -4.40 -9.91
C TYR A 160 -8.03 -4.84 -11.19
N ASP A 161 -7.55 -4.46 -12.36
CA ASP A 161 -8.11 -4.91 -13.66
C ASP A 161 -7.91 -6.41 -13.90
N CYS A 162 -6.90 -7.01 -13.27
CA CYS A 162 -6.59 -8.43 -13.38
C CYS A 162 -7.22 -9.29 -12.30
N LEU A 163 -7.91 -8.70 -11.31
CA LEU A 163 -8.62 -9.48 -10.32
C LEU A 163 -9.81 -10.20 -10.98
N PRO A 164 -10.11 -11.45 -10.57
CA PRO A 164 -11.37 -12.09 -10.95
C PRO A 164 -12.57 -11.25 -10.50
N ASP A 165 -13.70 -11.41 -11.17
CA ASP A 165 -14.96 -10.75 -10.81
C ASP A 165 -15.65 -11.42 -9.62
#